data_AF-A0A7X6UBE5-F1
#
_entry.id   AF-A0A7X6UBE5-F1
#
_cell.length_a   1.000
_cell.length_b   1.000
_cell.length_c   1.000
_cell.angle_alpha   90.00
_cell.angle_beta   90.00
_cell.angle_gamma   90.00
#
_symmetry.space_group_name_H-M   'P 1'
#
loop_
_entity.id
_entity.type
_entity.pdbx_description
1 polymer ?
#
loop_
_entity_poly.entity_id
_entity_poly.type
_entity_poly.pdbx_seq_one_letter_code
_entity_poly.pdbx_strand_id
1 'polypeptide(L)'
;MRLRLDLGYDGTDFHGWASQPGLRTVQGELESAFATLLQSGSATAEAERHRLTVGGRTDAGVHARGQVAHLDVSTELAPRVTARRINGLLRRQSAADVVVHEVRVVPDAFDARFGALTRRYEYRLRGAGTRRDPLAARFTADV
;
A
#
# COMPACT_ATOMS: atom_id res chain seq x y z
N MET A 1 19.49 0.25 3.49
CA MET A 1 18.78 1.47 3.92
C MET A 1 17.31 1.16 3.99
N ARG A 2 16.66 1.54 5.09
CA ARG A 2 15.22 1.38 5.25
C ARG A 2 14.47 2.60 4.76
N LEU A 3 13.44 2.36 3.94
CA LEU A 3 12.54 3.40 3.46
C LEU A 3 11.15 3.21 4.07
N ARG A 4 10.60 4.27 4.65
CA ARG A 4 9.20 4.36 5.03
C ARG A 4 8.38 4.92 3.88
N LEU A 5 7.21 4.35 3.70
CA LEU A 5 6.15 4.82 2.83
C LEU A 5 4.94 5.23 3.65
N ASP A 6 4.43 6.42 3.36
CA ASP A 6 3.11 6.86 3.79
C ASP A 6 2.19 6.85 2.56
N LEU A 7 1.09 6.10 2.63
CA LEU A 7 0.24 5.83 1.48
C LEU A 7 -1.25 5.71 1.85
N GLY A 8 -2.10 5.85 0.84
CA GLY A 8 -3.54 5.64 0.91
C GLY A 8 -4.02 4.84 -0.30
N TYR A 9 -5.20 4.24 -0.16
CA TYR A 9 -5.82 3.50 -1.25
C TYR A 9 -7.34 3.40 -1.11
N ASP A 10 -8.02 3.39 -2.26
CA ASP A 10 -9.38 2.88 -2.37
C ASP A 10 -9.33 1.35 -2.44
N GLY A 11 -9.77 0.68 -1.37
CA GLY A 11 -9.73 -0.77 -1.24
C GLY A 11 -10.80 -1.54 -2.01
N THR A 12 -11.79 -0.87 -2.63
CA THR A 12 -12.97 -1.52 -3.22
C THR A 12 -12.61 -2.64 -4.18
N ASP A 13 -11.63 -2.42 -5.06
CA ASP A 13 -11.27 -3.32 -6.16
C ASP A 13 -10.03 -4.18 -5.81
N PHE A 14 -9.74 -4.37 -4.51
CA PHE A 14 -8.62 -5.17 -4.00
C PHE A 14 -9.09 -6.31 -3.10
N HIS A 15 -8.41 -7.45 -3.19
CA HIS A 15 -8.53 -8.59 -2.27
C HIS A 15 -7.73 -8.39 -0.96
N GLY A 16 -7.66 -7.13 -0.51
CA GLY A 16 -6.99 -6.71 0.70
C GLY A 16 -5.53 -6.32 0.48
N TRP A 17 -4.81 -6.17 1.60
CA TRP A 17 -3.42 -5.76 1.59
C TRP A 17 -2.50 -6.84 1.04
N ALA A 18 -2.51 -8.03 1.65
CA ALA A 18 -1.42 -8.99 1.52
C ALA A 18 -1.42 -9.72 0.17
N SER A 19 -0.25 -9.80 -0.46
CA SER A 19 -0.02 -10.50 -1.73
C SER A 19 -0.52 -11.94 -1.68
N GLN A 20 -1.31 -12.33 -2.68
CA GLN A 20 -1.89 -13.66 -2.85
C GLN A 20 -1.84 -14.08 -4.33
N PRO A 21 -1.55 -15.35 -4.65
CA PRO A 21 -1.48 -15.81 -6.03
C PRO A 21 -2.77 -15.54 -6.81
N GLY A 22 -2.65 -14.91 -7.98
CA GLY A 22 -3.78 -14.66 -8.89
C GLY A 22 -4.77 -13.58 -8.44
N LEU A 23 -4.52 -12.90 -7.32
CA LEU A 23 -5.42 -11.88 -6.79
C LEU A 23 -4.78 -10.49 -6.82
N ARG A 24 -5.58 -9.49 -7.18
CA ARG A 24 -5.20 -8.08 -7.12
C ARG A 24 -5.16 -7.62 -5.67
N THR A 25 -4.00 -7.22 -5.18
CA THR A 25 -3.76 -6.85 -3.77
C THR A 25 -2.89 -5.60 -3.71
N VAL A 26 -3.04 -4.78 -2.67
CA VAL A 26 -2.28 -3.52 -2.55
C VAL A 26 -0.79 -3.79 -2.47
N GLN A 27 -0.37 -4.79 -1.70
CA GLN A 27 1.03 -5.18 -1.58
C GLN A 27 1.57 -5.69 -2.92
N GLY A 28 0.83 -6.51 -3.65
CA GLY A 28 1.26 -7.04 -4.94
C GLY A 28 1.48 -5.94 -5.99
N GLU A 29 0.58 -4.96 -6.07
CA GLU A 29 0.74 -3.82 -6.98
C GLU A 29 1.97 -2.97 -6.63
N LEU A 30 2.18 -2.68 -5.34
CA LEU A 30 3.35 -1.94 -4.89
C LEU A 30 4.65 -2.71 -5.15
N GLU A 31 4.70 -4.01 -4.83
CA GLU A 31 5.87 -4.86 -5.05
C GLU A 31 6.20 -5.00 -6.54
N SER A 32 5.20 -5.08 -7.41
CA SER A 32 5.38 -5.05 -8.87
C SER A 32 5.99 -3.73 -9.36
N ALA A 33 5.50 -2.61 -8.82
CA ALA A 33 6.07 -1.29 -9.11
C ALA A 33 7.53 -1.18 -8.63
N PHE A 34 7.84 -1.72 -7.44
CA PHE A 34 9.21 -1.75 -6.93
C PHE A 34 10.13 -2.63 -7.75
N ALA A 35 9.70 -3.83 -8.15
CA ALA A 35 10.48 -4.72 -9.01
C ALA A 35 10.86 -4.02 -10.32
N THR A 36 9.90 -3.31 -10.93
CA THR A 36 10.14 -2.51 -12.14
C THR A 36 11.13 -1.37 -11.89
N LEU A 37 10.96 -0.64 -10.78
CA LEU A 37 11.78 0.53 -10.44
C LEU A 37 13.23 0.16 -10.11
N LEU A 38 13.41 -0.96 -9.41
CA LEU A 38 14.68 -1.45 -8.90
C LEU A 38 15.39 -2.36 -9.91
N GLN A 39 14.75 -2.67 -11.05
CA GLN A 39 15.24 -3.60 -12.08
C GLN A 39 15.58 -4.98 -11.50
N SER A 40 14.95 -5.34 -10.40
CA SER A 40 15.14 -6.63 -9.75
C SER A 40 14.37 -7.67 -10.56
N GLY A 41 15.10 -8.56 -11.23
CA GLY A 41 14.49 -9.67 -11.95
C GLY A 41 13.60 -10.52 -11.02
N SER A 42 12.50 -11.04 -11.55
CA SER A 42 11.42 -11.73 -10.82
C SER A 42 11.80 -13.07 -10.13
N ALA A 43 13.07 -13.51 -10.14
CA ALA A 43 13.41 -14.90 -9.85
C ALA A 43 14.67 -15.13 -8.98
N THR A 44 15.01 -14.25 -8.04
CA THR A 44 16.14 -14.46 -7.10
C THR A 44 15.82 -13.98 -5.67
N ALA A 45 16.70 -14.34 -4.72
CA ALA A 45 16.73 -13.86 -3.32
C ALA A 45 16.69 -12.32 -3.16
N GLU A 46 16.86 -11.58 -4.26
CA GLU A 46 16.74 -10.12 -4.33
C GLU A 46 15.28 -9.66 -4.31
N ALA A 47 14.34 -10.47 -4.79
CA ALA A 47 12.90 -10.19 -4.70
C ALA A 47 12.40 -10.26 -3.25
N GLU A 48 12.92 -11.19 -2.44
CA GLU A 48 12.58 -11.28 -1.00
C GLU A 48 13.10 -10.07 -0.22
N ARG A 49 14.20 -9.44 -0.65
CA ARG A 49 14.74 -8.23 -0.01
C ARG A 49 13.85 -7.01 -0.18
N HIS A 50 12.99 -6.98 -1.20
CA HIS A 50 12.10 -5.84 -1.49
C HIS A 50 10.67 -6.05 -0.99
N ARG A 51 10.44 -7.08 -0.17
CA ARG A 51 9.12 -7.36 0.40
C ARG A 51 8.70 -6.26 1.38
N LEU A 52 7.46 -5.79 1.24
CA LEU A 52 6.93 -4.76 2.12
C LEU A 52 6.52 -5.34 3.48
N THR A 53 6.87 -4.61 4.54
CA THR A 53 6.30 -4.79 5.88
C THR A 53 5.35 -3.63 6.17
N VAL A 54 4.08 -3.96 6.42
CA VAL A 54 3.00 -2.99 6.66
C VAL A 54 2.67 -2.81 8.13
N GLY A 55 2.22 -1.62 8.50
CA GLY A 55 1.71 -1.31 9.83
C GLY A 55 0.50 -2.13 10.22
N GLY A 56 -0.50 -2.26 9.35
CA GLY A 56 -1.64 -3.15 9.59
C GLY A 56 -2.15 -3.73 8.29
N ARG A 57 -2.43 -5.04 8.27
CA ARG A 57 -3.12 -5.63 7.12
C ARG A 57 -4.57 -5.14 7.11
N THR A 58 -5.09 -4.89 5.91
CA THR A 58 -6.51 -4.64 5.67
C THR A 58 -7.09 -5.80 4.87
N ASP A 59 -8.34 -6.15 5.18
CA ASP A 59 -9.08 -7.19 4.45
C ASP A 59 -9.59 -6.67 3.09
N ALA A 60 -10.18 -7.56 2.30
CA ALA A 60 -10.76 -7.21 1.01
C ALA A 60 -11.81 -6.10 1.13
N GLY A 61 -11.77 -5.14 0.20
CA GLY A 61 -12.68 -3.99 0.21
C GLY A 61 -12.33 -2.86 1.19
N VAL A 62 -11.45 -3.09 2.17
CA VAL A 62 -11.12 -2.08 3.20
C VAL A 62 -10.15 -1.03 2.64
N HIS A 63 -10.52 0.24 2.73
CA HIS A 63 -9.69 1.38 2.30
C HIS A 63 -8.65 1.78 3.34
N ALA A 64 -7.68 2.60 2.93
CA ALA A 64 -6.78 3.29 3.85
C ALA A 64 -6.53 4.74 3.46
N ARG A 65 -6.45 5.62 4.46
CA ARG A 65 -6.07 7.04 4.29
C ARG A 65 -4.62 7.34 4.69
N GLY A 66 -4.03 6.48 5.52
CA GLY A 66 -2.71 6.71 6.12
C GLY A 66 -2.07 5.38 6.53
N GLN A 67 -2.06 4.44 5.59
CA GLN A 67 -1.33 3.20 5.76
C GLN A 67 0.17 3.52 5.74
N VAL A 68 0.93 2.82 6.58
CA VAL A 68 2.39 2.95 6.64
C VAL A 68 3.01 1.62 6.29
N ALA A 69 4.00 1.61 5.40
CA ALA A 69 4.79 0.44 5.09
C ALA A 69 6.28 0.79 5.09
N HIS A 70 7.13 -0.22 5.14
CA HIS A 70 8.55 -0.06 4.88
C HIS A 70 9.10 -1.23 4.09
N LEU A 71 10.25 -0.99 3.46
CA LEU A 71 11.09 -1.99 2.81
C LEU A 71 12.55 -1.57 2.94
N ASP A 72 13.44 -2.54 2.78
CA ASP A 72 14.88 -2.31 2.73
C ASP A 72 15.35 -2.29 1.27
N VAL A 73 16.21 -1.33 0.94
CA VAL A 73 16.85 -1.20 -0.37
C VAL A 73 18.33 -0.92 -0.20
N SER A 74 19.13 -1.17 -1.24
CA SER A 74 20.53 -0.77 -1.24
C SER A 74 20.66 0.76 -1.22
N THR A 75 21.78 1.26 -0.68
CA THR A 75 22.11 2.69 -0.65
C THR A 75 22.15 3.30 -2.04
N GLU A 76 22.60 2.54 -3.03
CA GLU A 76 22.66 2.95 -4.44
C GLU A 76 21.27 3.12 -5.06
N LEU A 77 20.32 2.26 -4.70
CA LEU A 77 18.97 2.29 -5.26
C LEU A 77 18.02 3.23 -4.52
N ALA A 78 18.28 3.53 -3.25
CA ALA A 78 17.41 4.38 -2.43
C ALA A 78 17.03 5.73 -3.10
N PRO A 79 17.95 6.48 -3.74
CA PRO A 79 17.60 7.73 -4.43
C PRO A 79 16.61 7.56 -5.60
N ARG A 80 16.48 6.35 -6.17
CA ARG A 80 15.52 6.06 -7.25
C ARG A 80 14.10 5.90 -6.72
N VAL A 81 13.94 5.57 -5.45
CA VAL A 81 12.65 5.28 -4.82
C VAL A 81 11.99 6.57 -4.34
N THR A 82 11.15 7.13 -5.18
CA THR A 82 10.40 8.37 -4.88
C THR A 82 8.91 8.15 -5.06
N ALA A 83 8.09 8.85 -4.28
CA ALA A 83 6.62 8.81 -4.40
C ALA A 83 6.17 9.08 -5.85
N ARG A 84 6.78 10.06 -6.52
CA ARG A 84 6.47 10.39 -7.93
C ARG A 84 6.70 9.22 -8.87
N ARG A 85 7.84 8.53 -8.76
CA ARG A 85 8.18 7.40 -9.64
C ARG A 85 7.27 6.20 -9.37
N ILE A 86 7.03 5.88 -8.10
CA ILE A 86 6.13 4.79 -7.70
C ILE A 86 4.72 5.07 -8.22
N ASN A 87 4.17 6.26 -7.97
CA ASN A 87 2.84 6.64 -8.47
C ASN A 87 2.76 6.63 -10.00
N GLY A 88 3.85 6.96 -10.70
CA GLY A 88 3.92 6.84 -12.16
C GLY A 88 3.80 5.39 -12.65
N LEU A 89 4.44 4.45 -11.97
CA LEU A 89 4.36 3.02 -12.27
C LEU A 89 2.99 2.44 -11.92
N LEU A 90 2.47 2.77 -10.73
CA LEU A 90 1.12 2.40 -10.30
C LEU A 90 0.05 2.85 -11.32
N ARG A 91 0.18 4.04 -11.90
CA ARG A 91 -0.72 4.48 -12.99
C ARG A 91 -0.57 3.65 -14.26
N ARG A 92 0.66 3.32 -14.66
CA ARG A 92 0.92 2.52 -15.87
C ARG A 92 0.39 1.09 -15.77
N GLN A 93 0.34 0.52 -14.57
CA GLN A 93 -0.22 -0.81 -14.29
C GLN A 93 -1.72 -0.77 -13.92
N SER A 94 -2.42 0.35 -14.15
CA SER A 94 -3.85 0.51 -13.82
C SER A 94 -4.19 0.35 -12.32
N ALA A 95 -3.26 0.74 -11.45
CA ALA A 95 -3.38 0.74 -9.99
C ALA A 95 -3.32 2.17 -9.40
N ALA A 96 -3.96 3.13 -10.07
CA ALA A 96 -4.02 4.54 -9.64
C ALA A 96 -4.87 4.78 -8.38
N ASP A 97 -5.60 3.74 -7.95
CA ASP A 97 -6.33 3.63 -6.68
C ASP A 97 -5.41 3.42 -5.47
N VAL A 98 -4.11 3.18 -5.67
CA VAL A 98 -3.08 3.27 -4.64
C VAL A 98 -2.23 4.52 -4.87
N VAL A 99 -2.01 5.31 -3.82
CA VAL A 99 -1.22 6.54 -3.88
C VAL A 99 -0.21 6.57 -2.76
N VAL A 100 1.07 6.66 -3.11
CA VAL A 100 2.16 6.97 -2.18
C VAL A 100 2.24 8.48 -1.99
N HIS A 101 2.05 8.94 -0.77
CA HIS A 101 2.14 10.36 -0.40
C HIS A 101 3.59 10.78 -0.18
N GLU A 102 4.36 9.95 0.52
CA GLU A 102 5.72 10.26 0.93
C GLU A 102 6.59 9.00 0.92
N VAL A 103 7.87 9.17 0.58
CA VAL A 103 8.92 8.17 0.80
C VAL A 103 10.05 8.86 1.54
N ARG A 104 10.51 8.30 2.65
CA ARG A 104 11.66 8.84 3.39
C ARG A 104 12.56 7.75 3.96
N VAL A 105 13.84 8.07 4.08
CA VAL A 105 14.81 7.23 4.79
C VAL A 105 14.48 7.28 6.29
N VAL A 106 14.54 6.13 6.95
CA VAL A 106 14.31 5.98 8.39
C VAL A 106 15.42 5.12 9.00
N PRO A 107 15.64 5.17 10.33
CA PRO A 107 16.59 4.30 11.00
C PRO A 107 16.29 2.82 10.73
N ASP A 108 17.32 1.97 10.70
CA ASP A 108 17.14 0.53 10.47
C ASP A 108 16.29 -0.15 11.56
N ALA A 109 16.22 0.44 12.75
CA ALA A 109 15.36 -0.02 13.85
C ALA A 109 13.87 0.31 13.65
N PHE A 110 13.50 1.15 12.67
CA PHE A 110 12.10 1.46 12.39
C PHE A 110 11.38 0.22 11.87
N ASP A 111 10.26 -0.16 12.49
CA ASP A 111 9.39 -1.21 11.98
C ASP A 111 7.96 -0.67 11.88
N ALA A 112 7.40 -0.64 10.66
CA ALA A 112 6.04 -0.14 10.43
C ALA A 112 4.99 -0.89 11.25
N ARG A 113 5.17 -2.21 11.44
CA ARG A 113 4.25 -3.09 12.17
C ARG A 113 4.45 -2.98 13.68
N PHE A 114 5.67 -3.20 14.14
CA PHE A 114 5.94 -3.33 15.58
C PHE A 114 6.23 -1.98 16.25
N GLY A 115 6.67 -0.97 15.50
CA GLY A 115 6.91 0.38 16.00
C GLY A 115 5.64 1.25 16.10
N ALA A 116 4.51 0.81 15.55
CA ALA A 116 3.26 1.55 15.61
C ALA A 116 2.59 1.42 16.99
N LEU A 117 2.43 2.55 17.70
CA LEU A 117 1.81 2.61 19.03
C LEU A 117 0.29 2.41 19.00
N THR A 118 -0.38 2.97 17.98
CA THR A 118 -1.84 2.89 17.83
C THR A 118 -2.22 2.77 16.36
N ARG A 119 -3.44 2.28 16.12
CA ARG A 119 -4.08 2.23 14.79
C ARG A 119 -5.50 2.76 14.95
N ARG A 120 -5.93 3.60 14.01
CA ARG A 120 -7.28 4.19 14.02
C ARG A 120 -8.07 3.66 12.83
N TYR A 121 -9.28 3.21 13.11
CA TYR A 121 -10.26 2.78 12.12
C TYR A 121 -11.48 3.71 12.15
N GLU A 122 -12.07 3.95 11.00
CA GLU A 122 -13.32 4.73 10.84
C GLU A 122 -14.28 3.88 10.02
N TYR A 123 -15.49 3.68 10.54
CA TYR A 123 -16.58 3.02 9.84
C TYR A 123 -17.64 4.05 9.49
N ARG A 124 -18.17 3.97 8.28
CA ARG A 124 -19.33 4.76 7.84
C ARG A 124 -20.45 3.82 7.50
N LEU A 125 -21.57 4.01 8.17
CA LEU A 125 -22.72 3.15 8.10
C LEU A 125 -23.93 3.96 7.65
N ARG A 126 -24.69 3.41 6.70
CA ARG A 126 -25.97 3.96 6.26
C ARG A 126 -27.09 3.10 6.83
N GLY A 127 -27.92 3.69 7.68
CA GLY A 127 -29.07 3.01 8.25
C GLY A 127 -30.25 2.87 7.29
N ALA A 128 -31.16 1.96 7.64
CA ALA A 128 -32.44 1.75 6.97
C ALA A 128 -33.23 3.05 6.73
N GLY A 129 -33.93 3.14 5.60
CA GLY A 129 -34.74 4.31 5.23
C GLY A 129 -33.93 5.54 4.75
N THR A 130 -32.60 5.53 4.89
CA THR A 130 -31.75 6.60 4.37
C THR A 130 -31.48 6.40 2.87
N ARG A 131 -31.61 7.46 2.05
CA ARG A 131 -31.28 7.38 0.62
C ARG A 131 -29.80 7.02 0.42
N ARG A 132 -29.53 6.13 -0.53
CA ARG A 132 -28.16 5.80 -0.94
C ARG A 132 -27.56 6.99 -1.69
N ASP A 133 -26.39 7.44 -1.28
CA ASP A 133 -25.57 8.41 -2.02
C ASP A 133 -24.62 7.66 -2.97
N PRO A 134 -24.80 7.75 -4.30
CA PRO A 134 -23.90 7.10 -5.26
C PRO A 134 -22.43 7.53 -5.13
N LEU A 135 -22.15 8.75 -4.66
CA LEU A 135 -20.78 9.27 -4.51
C LEU A 135 -20.06 8.68 -3.28
N ALA A 136 -20.82 8.29 -2.26
CA ALA A 136 -20.29 7.67 -1.05
C ALA A 136 -20.39 6.14 -1.05
N ALA A 137 -20.94 5.55 -2.12
CA ALA A 137 -21.31 4.13 -2.18
C ALA A 137 -20.15 3.15 -1.98
N ARG A 138 -18.93 3.55 -2.36
CA ARG A 138 -17.72 2.74 -2.12
C ARG A 138 -17.26 2.78 -0.66
N PHE A 139 -17.61 3.83 0.08
CA PHE A 139 -17.02 4.15 1.38
C PHE A 139 -18.01 4.04 2.55
N THR A 140 -19.23 3.57 2.30
CA THR A 140 -20.30 3.48 3.30
C THR A 140 -20.97 2.12 3.19
N ALA A 141 -21.03 1.39 4.30
CA ALA A 141 -21.70 0.10 4.38
C ALA A 141 -23.18 0.28 4.72
N ASP A 142 -24.04 -0.58 4.18
CA ASP A 142 -25.46 -0.62 4.50
C ASP A 142 -25.67 -1.48 5.75
N VAL A 143 -26.38 -0.94 6.75
CA VAL A 143 -26.71 -1.62 8.02
C VAL A 143 -28.18 -1.52 8.39
#